data_AF-A0A143SZJ7-F1
#
_entry.id   AF-A0A143SZJ7-F1
#
_cell.length_a   1.000
_cell.length_b   1.000
_cell.length_c   1.000
_cell.angle_alpha   90.00
_cell.angle_beta   90.00
_cell.angle_gamma   90.00
#
_symmetry.space_group_name_H-M   'P 1'
#
loop_
_entity.id
_entity.type
_entity.pdbx_description
1 polymer ?
#
loop_
_entity_poly.entity_id
_entity_poly.type
_entity_poly.pdbx_seq_one_letter_code
_entity_poly.pdbx_strand_id
1 'polypeptide(L)'
;MATKKRRAYTPTKPLIRTPTRIGALDAAALVGELRDLHEGAEDPRIEQMPADGELYGALLYAERHASALERADEGVRRAAALKRTLLWEYLREQVEVYQVKAIEAARTAGVQWADLAPVLAVGGPSAAYNKAKRLRALTLADEAHDGQPLRRTPEAVVEAERRMERRAAAQRREEEAAHRRHALMVPVAQRLLENRAGLHQGGDVTYWLDEVAEVLPHCVTPTQMVSLRRYMDAAVRELQKAERRAAQVAETEGARLAYVAAVELLSR
;
A
#
# COMPACT_ATOMS: atom_id res chain seq x y z
N MET A 1 9.25 31.15 -40.82
CA MET A 1 9.13 29.81 -40.19
C MET A 1 9.06 29.98 -38.68
N ALA A 2 7.92 29.70 -38.05
CA ALA A 2 7.74 29.87 -36.62
C ALA A 2 8.41 28.72 -35.84
N THR A 3 9.42 29.03 -35.03
CA THR A 3 10.05 28.10 -34.09
C THR A 3 9.03 27.70 -33.03
N LYS A 4 8.59 26.44 -33.04
CA LYS A 4 7.78 25.85 -31.97
C LYS A 4 8.49 26.06 -30.63
N LYS A 5 7.92 26.89 -29.75
CA LYS A 5 8.33 27.00 -28.33
C LYS A 5 8.36 25.60 -27.74
N ARG A 6 9.54 25.09 -27.37
CA ARG A 6 9.68 23.85 -26.60
C ARG A 6 8.88 24.03 -25.29
N ARG A 7 7.84 23.23 -25.10
CA ARG A 7 7.08 23.20 -23.84
C ARG A 7 8.06 22.99 -22.68
N ALA A 8 7.97 23.80 -21.64
CA ALA A 8 8.82 23.70 -20.46
C ALA A 8 8.70 22.28 -19.87
N TYR A 9 9.82 21.57 -19.80
CA TYR A 9 9.90 20.24 -19.21
C TYR A 9 9.77 20.38 -17.70
N THR A 10 8.67 19.88 -17.12
CA THR A 10 8.51 19.79 -15.67
C THR A 10 8.98 18.39 -15.23
N PRO A 11 10.11 18.26 -14.51
CA PRO A 11 10.69 16.96 -14.16
C PRO A 11 9.81 16.08 -13.27
N THR A 12 8.87 16.71 -12.54
CA THR A 12 7.98 16.09 -11.55
C THR A 12 6.60 15.72 -12.07
N LYS A 13 6.25 16.10 -13.31
CA LYS A 13 4.96 15.68 -13.91
C LYS A 13 4.96 14.17 -14.17
N PRO A 14 3.82 13.46 -14.04
CA PRO A 14 3.74 12.04 -14.35
C PRO A 14 4.06 11.74 -15.83
N LEU A 15 4.32 10.46 -16.14
CA LEU A 15 4.49 9.99 -17.51
C LEU A 15 3.13 10.07 -18.23
N ILE A 16 3.08 10.77 -19.37
CA ILE A 16 1.86 10.87 -20.19
C ILE A 16 1.62 9.57 -20.98
N ARG A 17 2.69 8.83 -21.28
CA ARG A 17 2.64 7.49 -21.87
C ARG A 17 3.40 6.53 -20.98
N THR A 18 2.71 5.50 -20.51
CA THR A 18 3.29 4.39 -19.79
C THR A 18 4.15 3.57 -20.76
N PRO A 19 5.41 3.23 -20.42
CA PRO A 19 6.16 2.26 -21.19
C PRO A 19 5.42 0.92 -21.17
N THR A 20 5.29 0.26 -22.32
CA THR A 20 4.77 -1.11 -22.36
C THR A 20 5.67 -2.01 -21.50
N ARG A 21 5.04 -2.78 -20.63
CA ARG A 21 5.71 -3.74 -19.75
C ARG A 21 5.01 -5.09 -19.83
N ILE A 22 5.76 -6.15 -19.53
CA ILE A 22 5.20 -7.49 -19.38
C ILE A 22 4.30 -7.56 -18.14
N GLY A 23 4.73 -6.96 -17.03
CA GLY A 23 3.92 -6.93 -15.80
C GLY A 23 3.88 -8.28 -15.09
N ALA A 24 2.69 -8.69 -14.63
CA ALA A 24 2.51 -9.97 -13.95
C ALA A 24 2.55 -11.13 -14.96
N LEU A 25 3.49 -12.06 -14.76
CA LEU A 25 3.71 -13.22 -15.61
C LEU A 25 3.90 -14.46 -14.74
N ASP A 26 3.24 -15.56 -15.09
CA ASP A 26 3.56 -16.86 -14.53
C ASP A 26 4.79 -17.42 -15.23
N ALA A 27 5.97 -17.00 -14.78
CA ALA A 27 7.24 -17.39 -15.36
C ALA A 27 7.48 -18.90 -15.22
N ALA A 28 7.00 -19.53 -14.13
CA ALA A 28 7.17 -20.97 -13.90
C ALA A 28 6.35 -21.77 -14.92
N ALA A 29 5.09 -21.39 -15.15
CA ALA A 29 4.27 -22.01 -16.19
C ALA A 29 4.93 -21.90 -17.58
N LEU A 30 5.46 -20.72 -17.94
CA LEU A 30 6.15 -20.54 -19.23
C LEU A 30 7.46 -21.33 -19.35
N VAL A 31 8.18 -21.55 -18.25
CA VAL A 31 9.34 -22.45 -18.23
C VAL A 31 8.89 -23.90 -18.40
N GLY A 32 7.79 -24.30 -17.75
CA GLY A 32 7.17 -25.61 -17.95
C GLY A 32 6.76 -25.82 -19.41
N GLU A 33 6.09 -24.85 -20.03
CA GLU A 33 5.75 -24.93 -21.45
C GLU A 33 7.01 -24.96 -22.35
N LEU A 34 8.13 -24.33 -21.97
CA LEU A 34 9.39 -24.48 -22.69
C LEU A 34 9.96 -25.88 -22.54
N ARG A 35 9.87 -26.49 -21.34
CA ARG A 35 10.28 -27.87 -21.10
C ARG A 35 9.48 -28.82 -21.99
N ASP A 36 8.16 -28.69 -22.02
CA ASP A 36 7.28 -29.52 -22.86
C ASP A 36 7.68 -29.48 -24.34
N LEU A 37 8.07 -28.31 -24.85
CA LEU A 37 8.53 -28.16 -26.23
C LEU A 37 9.87 -28.87 -26.49
N HIS A 38 10.78 -28.88 -25.52
CA HIS A 38 12.04 -29.61 -25.62
C HIS A 38 11.86 -31.13 -25.43
N GLU A 39 10.98 -31.56 -24.52
CA GLU A 39 10.60 -32.96 -24.35
C GLU A 39 9.94 -33.53 -25.61
N GLY A 40 8.98 -32.79 -26.18
CA GLY A 40 8.32 -33.17 -27.43
C GLY A 40 9.24 -33.19 -28.65
N ALA A 41 10.37 -32.47 -28.58
CA ALA A 41 11.43 -32.52 -29.61
C ALA A 41 12.49 -33.59 -29.34
N GLU A 42 12.29 -34.43 -28.33
CA GLU A 42 13.23 -35.48 -27.90
C GLU A 42 14.63 -34.93 -27.59
N ASP A 43 14.71 -33.77 -26.92
CA ASP A 43 15.98 -33.19 -26.52
C ASP A 43 16.77 -34.15 -25.61
N PRO A 44 17.95 -34.65 -26.04
CA PRO A 44 18.69 -35.68 -25.33
C PRO A 44 19.25 -35.22 -23.98
N ARG A 45 19.17 -33.93 -23.66
CA ARG A 45 19.68 -33.36 -22.40
C ARG A 45 18.60 -32.77 -21.52
N ILE A 46 17.33 -33.04 -21.81
CA ILE A 46 16.18 -32.43 -21.12
C ILE A 46 16.18 -32.67 -19.62
N GLU A 47 16.71 -33.81 -19.15
CA GLU A 47 16.89 -34.11 -17.72
C GLU A 47 17.81 -33.12 -17.00
N GLN A 48 18.65 -32.38 -17.73
CA GLN A 48 19.55 -31.34 -17.20
C GLN A 48 18.86 -29.96 -17.12
N MET A 49 17.64 -29.82 -17.65
CA MET A 49 16.93 -28.55 -17.63
C MET A 49 16.50 -28.22 -16.18
N PRO A 50 16.92 -27.06 -15.63
CA PRO A 50 16.58 -26.64 -14.27
C PRO A 50 15.09 -26.61 -14.02
N ALA A 51 14.68 -26.71 -12.74
CA ALA A 51 13.27 -26.71 -12.34
C ALA A 51 12.54 -25.44 -12.80
N ASP A 52 11.21 -25.50 -12.88
CA ASP A 52 10.40 -24.43 -13.48
C ASP A 52 10.49 -23.10 -12.73
N GLY A 53 10.79 -23.13 -11.44
CA GLY A 53 11.07 -21.94 -10.63
C GLY A 53 12.44 -21.30 -10.88
N GLU A 54 13.38 -22.02 -11.52
CA GLU A 54 14.75 -21.55 -11.76
C GLU A 54 14.88 -20.82 -13.11
N LEU A 55 14.14 -19.72 -13.27
CA LEU A 55 14.00 -18.96 -14.52
C LEU A 55 15.32 -18.71 -15.26
N TYR A 56 16.34 -18.18 -14.57
CA TYR A 56 17.61 -17.85 -15.23
C TYR A 56 18.34 -19.11 -15.73
N GLY A 57 18.35 -20.17 -14.92
CA GLY A 57 18.96 -21.45 -15.31
C GLY A 57 18.22 -22.07 -16.49
N ALA A 58 16.90 -22.09 -16.46
CA ALA A 58 16.07 -22.59 -17.54
C ALA A 58 16.26 -21.81 -18.85
N LEU A 59 16.40 -20.48 -18.78
CA LEU A 59 16.72 -19.67 -19.95
C LEU A 59 18.10 -19.97 -20.52
N LEU A 60 19.13 -20.09 -19.68
CA LEU A 60 20.47 -20.47 -20.13
C LEU A 60 20.47 -21.85 -20.78
N TYR A 61 19.73 -22.81 -20.22
CA TYR A 61 19.51 -24.12 -20.83
C TYR A 61 18.87 -23.97 -22.23
N ALA A 62 17.73 -23.28 -22.31
CA ALA A 62 16.96 -23.16 -23.54
C ALA A 62 17.70 -22.36 -24.64
N GLU A 63 18.63 -21.47 -24.29
CA GLU A 63 19.55 -20.86 -25.26
C GLU A 63 20.62 -21.84 -25.74
N ARG A 64 21.26 -22.57 -24.83
CA ARG A 64 22.32 -23.52 -25.16
C ARG A 64 21.82 -24.70 -25.99
N HIS A 65 20.60 -25.13 -25.75
CA HIS A 65 19.99 -26.33 -26.35
C HIS A 65 18.96 -25.99 -27.43
N ALA A 66 18.95 -24.75 -27.95
CA ALA A 66 18.03 -24.33 -29.00
C ALA A 66 18.08 -25.21 -30.26
N SER A 67 19.25 -25.80 -30.57
CA SER A 67 19.44 -26.68 -31.72
C SER A 67 18.70 -28.02 -31.59
N ALA A 68 18.32 -28.45 -30.37
CA ALA A 68 17.49 -29.63 -30.18
C ALA A 68 16.12 -29.47 -30.86
N LEU A 69 15.64 -28.23 -31.01
CA LEU A 69 14.38 -27.93 -31.66
C LEU A 69 14.49 -27.79 -33.19
N GLU A 70 15.69 -27.88 -33.79
CA GLU A 70 15.86 -27.66 -35.25
C GLU A 70 15.02 -28.59 -36.09
N ARG A 71 14.89 -29.85 -35.67
CA ARG A 71 14.12 -30.89 -36.36
C ARG A 71 12.63 -30.86 -36.01
N ALA A 72 12.23 -30.08 -35.01
CA ALA A 72 10.82 -29.92 -34.67
C ALA A 72 10.08 -29.08 -35.73
N ASP A 73 8.75 -29.14 -35.68
CA ASP A 73 7.89 -28.35 -36.55
C ASP A 73 8.13 -26.84 -36.40
N GLU A 74 7.88 -26.09 -37.47
CA GLU A 74 8.09 -24.63 -37.47
C GLU A 74 7.31 -23.94 -36.34
N GLY A 75 6.09 -24.41 -36.05
CA GLY A 75 5.27 -23.91 -34.95
C GLY A 75 5.94 -24.03 -33.59
N VAL A 76 6.58 -25.18 -33.31
CA VAL A 76 7.32 -25.46 -32.07
C VAL A 76 8.53 -24.54 -31.94
N ARG A 77 9.33 -24.41 -33.01
CA ARG A 77 10.50 -23.52 -33.02
C ARG A 77 10.10 -22.06 -32.76
N ARG A 78 9.02 -21.59 -33.40
CA ARG A 78 8.50 -20.22 -33.23
C ARG A 78 7.96 -20.00 -31.82
N ALA A 79 7.20 -20.94 -31.28
CA ALA A 79 6.68 -20.87 -29.92
C ALA A 79 7.82 -20.78 -28.89
N ALA A 80 8.83 -21.65 -29.00
CA ALA A 80 9.98 -21.65 -28.11
C ALA A 80 10.79 -20.34 -28.21
N ALA A 81 11.01 -19.82 -29.42
CA ALA A 81 11.72 -18.54 -29.60
C ALA A 81 10.97 -17.34 -28.99
N LEU A 82 9.64 -17.27 -29.17
CA LEU A 82 8.81 -16.21 -28.59
C LEU A 82 8.79 -16.30 -27.07
N LYS A 83 8.65 -17.50 -26.50
CA LYS A 83 8.67 -17.73 -25.06
C LYS A 83 10.00 -17.33 -24.43
N ARG A 84 11.14 -17.74 -25.00
CA ARG A 84 12.47 -17.30 -24.54
C ARG A 84 12.60 -15.78 -24.58
N THR A 85 12.14 -15.15 -25.66
CA THR A 85 12.16 -13.69 -25.80
C THR A 85 11.33 -13.00 -24.71
N LEU A 86 10.12 -13.50 -24.46
CA LEU A 86 9.22 -13.00 -23.42
C LEU A 86 9.83 -13.15 -22.02
N LEU A 87 10.41 -14.31 -21.72
CA LEU A 87 11.03 -14.60 -20.44
C LEU A 87 12.31 -13.78 -20.21
N TRP A 88 13.12 -13.52 -21.24
CA TRP A 88 14.27 -12.60 -21.15
C TRP A 88 13.85 -11.16 -20.87
N GLU A 89 12.79 -10.70 -21.54
CA GLU A 89 12.21 -9.36 -21.28
C GLU A 89 11.68 -9.28 -19.85
N TYR A 90 10.94 -10.29 -19.41
CA TYR A 90 10.46 -10.38 -18.03
C TYR A 90 11.61 -10.37 -17.01
N LEU A 91 12.65 -11.18 -17.23
CA LEU A 91 13.83 -11.21 -16.37
C LEU A 91 14.49 -9.82 -16.29
N ARG A 92 14.61 -9.11 -17.42
CA ARG A 92 15.14 -7.73 -17.45
C ARG A 92 14.33 -6.79 -16.56
N GLU A 93 13.00 -6.86 -16.62
CA GLU A 93 12.13 -6.07 -15.73
C GLU A 93 12.36 -6.42 -14.25
N GLN A 94 12.48 -7.71 -13.92
CA GLN A 94 12.70 -8.17 -12.54
C GLN A 94 14.09 -7.78 -12.01
N VAL A 95 15.13 -7.82 -12.84
CA VAL A 95 16.50 -7.44 -12.44
C VAL A 95 16.56 -6.01 -11.93
N GLU A 96 15.85 -5.07 -12.57
CA GLU A 96 15.81 -3.68 -12.08
C GLU A 96 15.14 -3.59 -10.70
N VAL A 97 14.08 -4.37 -10.44
CA VAL A 97 13.39 -4.43 -9.14
C VAL A 97 14.29 -5.03 -8.05
N TYR A 98 14.98 -6.14 -8.33
CA TYR A 98 15.93 -6.74 -7.39
C TYR A 98 17.14 -5.83 -7.14
N GLN A 99 17.60 -5.10 -8.16
CA GLN A 99 18.66 -4.11 -7.99
C GLN A 99 18.23 -2.97 -7.05
N VAL A 100 16.98 -2.51 -7.10
CA VAL A 100 16.45 -1.55 -6.11
C VAL A 100 16.56 -2.13 -4.70
N LYS A 101 16.04 -3.35 -4.48
CA LYS A 101 16.09 -4.01 -3.15
C LYS A 101 17.52 -4.15 -2.64
N ALA A 102 18.45 -4.55 -3.50
CA ALA A 102 19.86 -4.69 -3.15
C ALA A 102 20.51 -3.34 -2.77
N ILE A 103 20.20 -2.27 -3.50
CA ILE A 103 20.66 -0.91 -3.15
C ILE A 103 20.11 -0.49 -1.79
N GLU A 104 18.83 -0.74 -1.51
CA GLU A 104 18.22 -0.40 -0.22
C GLU A 104 18.82 -1.17 0.95
N ALA A 105 19.07 -2.48 0.76
CA ALA A 105 19.76 -3.29 1.74
C ALA A 105 21.17 -2.77 2.02
N ALA A 106 21.94 -2.43 0.97
CA ALA A 106 23.27 -1.84 1.12
C ALA A 106 23.23 -0.50 1.86
N ARG A 107 22.25 0.37 1.55
CA ARG A 107 22.06 1.64 2.26
C ARG A 107 21.69 1.46 3.72
N THR A 108 20.86 0.46 4.03
CA THR A 108 20.50 0.10 5.41
C THR A 108 21.70 -0.43 6.20
N ALA A 109 22.60 -1.16 5.53
CA ALA A 109 23.86 -1.62 6.09
C ALA A 109 24.94 -0.52 6.21
N GLY A 110 24.62 0.75 5.87
CA GLY A 110 25.54 1.88 6.02
C GLY A 110 26.55 2.08 4.88
N VAL A 111 26.44 1.34 3.77
CA VAL A 111 27.33 1.47 2.60
C VAL A 111 27.21 2.88 2.00
N GLN A 112 28.33 3.56 1.75
CA GLN A 112 28.32 4.92 1.24
C GLN A 112 28.08 4.98 -0.28
N TRP A 113 27.60 6.12 -0.79
CA TRP A 113 27.38 6.29 -2.22
C TRP A 113 28.67 6.21 -3.04
N ALA A 114 29.82 6.52 -2.43
CA ALA A 114 31.13 6.35 -3.04
C ALA A 114 31.43 4.88 -3.33
N ASP A 115 31.12 3.99 -2.38
CA ASP A 115 31.33 2.55 -2.53
C ASP A 115 30.32 1.93 -3.52
N LEU A 116 29.10 2.47 -3.59
CA LEU A 116 28.09 2.05 -4.55
C LEU A 116 28.37 2.50 -5.99
N ALA A 117 29.17 3.56 -6.19
CA ALA A 117 29.44 4.08 -7.54
C ALA A 117 30.05 3.03 -8.50
N PRO A 118 31.13 2.31 -8.15
CA PRO A 118 31.65 1.26 -9.01
C PRO A 118 30.68 0.08 -9.17
N VAL A 119 29.99 -0.32 -8.09
CA VAL A 119 29.01 -1.44 -8.11
C VAL A 119 27.83 -1.13 -9.04
N LEU A 120 27.43 0.13 -9.10
CA LEU A 120 26.36 0.61 -10.00
C LEU A 120 26.88 1.04 -11.37
N ALA A 121 28.17 0.84 -11.67
CA ALA A 121 28.80 1.22 -12.93
C ALA A 121 28.58 2.69 -13.30
N VAL A 122 28.84 3.61 -12.37
CA VAL A 122 28.71 5.06 -12.56
C VAL A 122 29.94 5.81 -12.05
N GLY A 123 30.21 6.97 -12.64
CA GLY A 123 31.45 7.72 -12.42
C GLY A 123 31.59 8.44 -11.06
N GLY A 124 30.65 8.29 -10.14
CA GLY A 124 30.80 8.88 -8.80
C GLY A 124 29.55 8.84 -7.91
N PRO A 125 29.67 9.32 -6.65
CA PRO A 125 28.63 9.19 -5.63
C PRO A 125 27.29 9.83 -6.02
N SER A 126 27.33 11.03 -6.61
CA SER A 126 26.12 11.73 -7.07
C SER A 126 25.42 10.97 -8.20
N ALA A 127 26.17 10.37 -9.12
CA ALA A 127 25.63 9.54 -10.18
C ALA A 127 25.00 8.24 -9.63
N ALA A 128 25.59 7.66 -8.58
CA ALA A 128 25.06 6.50 -7.87
C ALA A 128 23.71 6.82 -7.21
N TYR A 129 23.65 7.92 -6.45
CA TYR A 129 22.41 8.42 -5.85
C TYR A 129 21.32 8.64 -6.92
N ASN A 130 21.66 9.33 -8.01
CA ASN A 130 20.71 9.63 -9.08
C ASN A 130 20.23 8.36 -9.80
N LYS A 131 21.12 7.39 -10.06
CA LYS A 131 20.75 6.10 -10.65
C LYS A 131 19.81 5.33 -9.72
N ALA A 132 20.14 5.25 -8.43
CA ALA A 132 19.30 4.61 -7.42
C ALA A 132 17.91 5.26 -7.35
N LYS A 133 17.84 6.60 -7.33
CA LYS A 133 16.55 7.30 -7.35
C LYS A 133 15.75 7.00 -8.62
N ARG A 134 16.37 7.02 -9.81
CA ARG A 134 15.66 6.66 -11.06
C ARG A 134 15.13 5.23 -11.06
N LEU A 135 15.88 4.28 -10.50
CA LEU A 135 15.45 2.89 -10.34
C LEU A 135 14.30 2.78 -9.33
N ARG A 136 14.32 3.57 -8.25
CA ARG A 136 13.25 3.58 -7.24
C ARG A 136 11.87 3.95 -7.80
N ALA A 137 11.81 4.71 -8.90
CA ALA A 137 10.56 4.96 -9.63
C ALA A 137 9.86 3.67 -10.13
N LEU A 138 10.55 2.54 -10.17
CA LEU A 138 9.99 1.24 -10.57
C LEU A 138 9.14 0.57 -9.50
N THR A 139 9.45 0.83 -8.24
CA THR A 139 8.80 0.20 -7.09
C THR A 139 7.87 1.17 -6.36
N LEU A 140 7.94 2.46 -6.67
CA LEU A 140 7.03 3.47 -6.14
C LEU A 140 5.79 3.56 -7.03
N ALA A 141 4.65 3.14 -6.50
CA ALA A 141 3.34 3.51 -7.03
C ALA A 141 2.91 4.81 -6.33
N ASP A 142 2.67 5.87 -7.10
CA ASP A 142 2.11 7.09 -6.53
C ASP A 142 0.59 7.03 -6.59
N GLU A 143 -0.01 6.64 -5.46
CA GLU A 143 -1.48 6.66 -5.28
C GLU A 143 -2.07 8.06 -5.46
N ALA A 144 -1.27 9.14 -5.37
CA ALA A 144 -1.73 10.50 -5.68
C ALA A 144 -2.12 10.71 -7.14
N HIS A 145 -1.70 9.82 -8.04
CA HIS A 145 -1.95 9.90 -9.46
C HIS A 145 -2.67 8.64 -9.95
N ASP A 146 -3.64 8.12 -9.18
CA ASP A 146 -4.43 6.93 -9.54
C ASP A 146 -3.58 5.70 -9.90
N GLY A 147 -2.42 5.55 -9.24
CA GLY A 147 -1.48 4.46 -9.52
C GLY A 147 -0.66 4.62 -10.81
N GLN A 148 -0.63 5.82 -11.42
CA GLN A 148 0.17 6.07 -12.61
C GLN A 148 1.68 5.89 -12.33
N PRO A 149 2.43 5.29 -13.27
CA PRO A 149 3.87 5.15 -13.14
C PRO A 149 4.60 6.49 -13.05
N LEU A 150 5.50 6.58 -12.07
CA LEU A 150 6.37 7.74 -11.91
C LEU A 150 7.37 7.85 -13.07
N ARG A 151 7.74 9.10 -13.40
CA ARG A 151 8.91 9.34 -14.26
C ARG A 151 10.15 8.80 -13.56
N ARG A 152 11.02 8.16 -14.36
CA ARG A 152 12.37 7.74 -13.91
C ARG A 152 13.31 8.95 -13.81
N THR A 153 12.96 9.92 -12.97
CA THR A 153 13.77 11.11 -12.64
C THR A 153 13.93 11.23 -11.12
N PRO A 154 15.10 11.66 -10.62
CA PRO A 154 15.30 11.83 -9.18
C PRO A 154 14.29 12.79 -8.54
N GLU A 155 13.94 13.88 -9.24
CA GLU A 155 13.02 14.90 -8.73
C GLU A 155 11.59 14.38 -8.58
N ALA A 156 11.11 13.57 -9.53
CA ALA A 156 9.78 12.96 -9.44
C ALA A 156 9.69 11.99 -8.25
N VAL A 157 10.75 11.23 -8.03
CA VAL A 157 10.84 10.25 -6.93
C VAL A 157 10.89 10.94 -5.58
N VAL A 158 11.74 11.97 -5.42
CA VAL A 158 11.82 12.75 -4.17
C VAL A 158 10.48 13.41 -3.84
N GLU A 159 9.79 13.97 -4.84
CA GLU A 159 8.49 14.59 -4.59
C GLU A 159 7.42 13.55 -4.23
N ALA A 160 7.42 12.36 -4.85
CA ALA A 160 6.53 11.27 -4.49
C ALA A 160 6.77 10.79 -3.05
N GLU A 161 8.03 10.57 -2.66
CA GLU A 161 8.42 10.20 -1.30
C GLU A 161 7.94 11.26 -0.29
N ARG A 162 8.15 12.55 -0.57
CA ARG A 162 7.66 13.65 0.28
C ARG A 162 6.14 13.69 0.42
N ARG A 163 5.39 13.31 -0.63
CA ARG A 163 3.92 13.21 -0.56
C ARG A 163 3.51 12.04 0.34
N MET A 164 4.14 10.88 0.18
CA MET A 164 3.89 9.70 1.01
C MET A 164 4.20 9.99 2.50
N GLU A 165 5.34 10.61 2.79
CA GLU A 165 5.71 11.00 4.15
C GLU A 165 4.71 11.98 4.77
N ARG A 166 4.27 12.99 4.02
CA ARG A 166 3.24 13.95 4.47
C ARG A 166 1.91 13.26 4.79
N ARG A 167 1.47 12.31 3.95
CA ARG A 167 0.25 11.52 4.19
C ARG A 167 0.38 10.64 5.43
N ALA A 168 1.48 9.88 5.53
CA ALA A 168 1.72 9.03 6.69
C ALA A 168 1.81 9.87 7.99
N ALA A 169 2.41 11.06 7.93
CA ALA A 169 2.44 11.97 9.07
C ALA A 169 1.05 12.53 9.42
N ALA A 170 0.23 12.88 8.42
CA ALA A 170 -1.15 13.32 8.64
C ALA A 170 -2.00 12.22 9.27
N GLN A 171 -1.91 10.99 8.73
CA GLN A 171 -2.61 9.82 9.27
C GLN A 171 -2.22 9.54 10.72
N ARG A 172 -0.92 9.55 11.05
CA ARG A 172 -0.47 9.39 12.45
C ARG A 172 -1.06 10.45 13.37
N ARG A 173 -1.10 11.72 12.93
CA ARG A 173 -1.70 12.82 13.72
C ARG A 173 -3.20 12.61 13.94
N GLU A 174 -3.92 12.13 12.92
CA GLU A 174 -5.34 11.82 13.02
C GLU A 174 -5.61 10.65 13.96
N GLU A 175 -4.82 9.58 13.87
CA GLU A 175 -4.85 8.44 14.77
C GLU A 175 -4.57 8.87 16.21
N GLU A 176 -3.49 9.62 16.46
CA GLU A 176 -3.19 10.16 17.78
C GLU A 176 -4.32 11.06 18.33
N ALA A 177 -4.90 11.91 17.48
CA ALA A 177 -6.04 12.74 17.88
C ALA A 177 -7.28 11.91 18.20
N ALA A 178 -7.53 10.82 17.47
CA ALA A 178 -8.60 9.88 17.74
C ALA A 178 -8.38 9.17 19.09
N HIS A 179 -7.15 8.70 19.37
CA HIS A 179 -6.80 8.11 20.65
C HIS A 179 -6.97 9.09 21.81
N ARG A 180 -6.56 10.35 21.65
CA ARG A 180 -6.77 11.40 22.67
C ARG A 180 -8.24 11.65 22.95
N ARG A 181 -9.07 11.75 21.90
CA ARG A 181 -10.54 11.90 22.07
C ARG A 181 -11.15 10.68 22.76
N HIS A 182 -10.75 9.49 22.35
CA HIS A 182 -11.22 8.24 22.96
C HIS A 182 -10.87 8.16 24.45
N ALA A 183 -9.64 8.54 24.84
CA ALA A 183 -9.22 8.56 26.23
C ALA A 183 -10.07 9.48 27.13
N LEU A 184 -10.61 10.58 26.58
CA LEU A 184 -11.55 11.45 27.29
C LEU A 184 -12.98 10.90 27.30
N MET A 185 -13.35 10.12 26.28
CA MET A 185 -14.69 9.59 26.09
C MET A 185 -15.02 8.41 27.00
N VAL A 186 -14.08 7.49 27.20
CA VAL A 186 -14.24 6.32 28.07
C VAL A 186 -14.75 6.69 29.47
N PRO A 187 -14.12 7.60 30.24
CA PRO A 187 -14.59 7.92 31.59
C PRO A 187 -15.96 8.61 31.60
N VAL A 188 -16.30 9.37 30.55
CA VAL A 188 -17.62 10.02 30.43
C VAL A 188 -18.70 8.97 30.13
N ALA A 189 -18.42 8.03 29.22
CA ALA A 189 -19.30 6.90 28.94
C ALA A 189 -19.56 6.06 30.20
N GLN A 190 -18.50 5.74 30.97
CA GLN A 190 -18.61 4.99 32.22
C GLN A 190 -19.53 5.70 33.22
N ARG A 191 -19.31 7.00 33.47
CA ARG A 191 -20.16 7.79 34.39
C ARG A 191 -21.62 7.84 33.96
N LEU A 192 -21.87 7.89 32.65
CA LEU A 192 -23.21 7.94 32.10
C LEU A 192 -23.93 6.59 32.26
N LEU A 193 -23.22 5.48 32.12
CA LEU A 193 -23.74 4.13 32.41
C LEU A 193 -23.96 3.90 33.91
N GLU A 194 -23.03 4.34 34.77
CA GLU A 194 -23.14 4.24 36.23
C GLU A 194 -24.40 4.97 36.75
N ASN A 195 -24.74 6.11 36.14
CA ASN A 195 -25.90 6.92 36.52
C ASN A 195 -27.15 6.67 35.64
N ARG A 196 -27.16 5.61 34.83
CA ARG A 196 -28.22 5.37 33.83
C ARG A 196 -29.62 5.31 34.42
N ALA A 197 -29.76 4.83 35.67
CA ALA A 197 -31.05 4.72 36.34
C ALA A 197 -31.68 6.08 36.69
N GLY A 198 -30.85 7.12 36.89
CA GLY A 198 -31.31 8.47 37.18
C GLY A 198 -31.52 9.33 35.93
N LEU A 199 -31.32 8.78 34.72
CA LEU A 199 -31.58 9.45 33.45
C LEU A 199 -33.00 9.12 32.95
N HIS A 200 -33.54 10.01 32.12
CA HIS A 200 -34.80 9.80 31.44
C HIS A 200 -34.83 8.46 30.67
N GLN A 201 -35.82 7.62 30.96
CA GLN A 201 -35.96 6.28 30.37
C GLN A 201 -36.86 6.24 29.12
N GLY A 202 -37.35 7.40 28.65
CA GLY A 202 -38.22 7.48 27.48
C GLY A 202 -37.46 7.59 26.15
N GLY A 203 -38.15 7.23 25.07
CA GLY A 203 -37.57 7.20 23.72
C GLY A 203 -36.53 6.08 23.56
N ASP A 204 -35.53 6.31 22.72
CA ASP A 204 -34.46 5.34 22.46
C ASP A 204 -33.25 5.51 23.40
N VAL A 205 -33.37 6.29 24.49
CA VAL A 205 -32.27 6.55 25.42
C VAL A 205 -31.70 5.23 25.96
N THR A 206 -32.55 4.38 26.54
CA THR A 206 -32.13 3.10 27.12
C THR A 206 -31.44 2.21 26.08
N TYR A 207 -31.98 2.15 24.86
CA TYR A 207 -31.37 1.41 23.75
C TYR A 207 -29.93 1.88 23.45
N TRP A 208 -29.73 3.18 23.28
CA TRP A 208 -28.39 3.70 22.99
C TRP A 208 -27.42 3.55 24.16
N LEU A 209 -27.91 3.59 25.41
CA LEU A 209 -27.07 3.30 26.58
C LEU A 209 -26.65 1.83 26.66
N ASP A 210 -27.51 0.90 26.25
CA ASP A 210 -27.16 -0.51 26.19
C ASP A 210 -26.10 -0.77 25.09
N GLU A 211 -26.21 -0.12 23.92
CA GLU A 211 -25.18 -0.17 22.87
C GLU A 211 -23.84 0.41 23.33
N VAL A 212 -23.86 1.49 24.13
CA VAL A 212 -22.65 2.02 24.77
C VAL A 212 -22.08 1.01 25.77
N ALA A 213 -22.92 0.37 26.58
CA ALA A 213 -22.50 -0.64 27.55
C ALA A 213 -21.88 -1.89 26.90
N GLU A 214 -22.35 -2.26 25.71
CA GLU A 214 -21.80 -3.39 24.95
C GLU A 214 -20.41 -3.09 24.38
N VAL A 215 -20.21 -1.89 23.79
CA VAL A 215 -18.95 -1.56 23.12
C VAL A 215 -17.85 -1.14 24.10
N LEU A 216 -18.20 -0.45 25.17
CA LEU A 216 -17.25 0.19 26.08
C LEU A 216 -16.18 -0.76 26.68
N PRO A 217 -16.50 -1.99 27.15
CA PRO A 217 -15.51 -2.93 27.69
C PRO A 217 -14.49 -3.42 26.67
N HIS A 218 -14.82 -3.36 25.39
CA HIS A 218 -14.02 -3.90 24.30
C HIS A 218 -13.47 -2.82 23.37
N CYS A 219 -13.53 -1.55 23.75
CA CYS A 219 -13.21 -0.43 22.87
C CYS A 219 -11.71 -0.22 22.67
N VAL A 220 -11.07 -1.10 21.90
CA VAL A 220 -9.61 -1.11 21.67
C VAL A 220 -9.22 -0.91 20.21
N THR A 221 -10.10 -1.25 19.27
CA THR A 221 -9.85 -1.07 17.82
C THR A 221 -10.37 0.28 17.31
N PRO A 222 -9.79 0.84 16.23
CA PRO A 222 -10.28 2.09 15.64
C PRO A 222 -11.78 2.08 15.30
N THR A 223 -12.29 0.96 14.78
CA THR A 223 -13.71 0.78 14.48
C THR A 223 -14.57 0.86 15.74
N GLN A 224 -14.17 0.22 16.83
CA GLN A 224 -14.89 0.29 18.10
C GLN A 224 -14.88 1.70 18.69
N MET A 225 -13.75 2.43 18.60
CA MET A 225 -13.67 3.82 19.05
C MET A 225 -14.63 4.74 18.30
N VAL A 226 -14.81 4.51 16.99
CA VAL A 226 -15.81 5.23 16.19
C VAL A 226 -17.24 4.84 16.59
N SER A 227 -17.50 3.55 16.82
CA SER A 227 -18.81 3.07 17.27
C SER A 227 -19.21 3.66 18.62
N LEU A 228 -18.29 3.66 19.61
CA LEU A 228 -18.54 4.23 20.93
C LEU A 228 -18.95 5.70 20.84
N ARG A 229 -18.24 6.50 20.03
CA ARG A 229 -18.61 7.90 19.79
C ARG A 229 -20.00 8.02 19.20
N ARG A 230 -20.31 7.24 18.17
CA ARG A 230 -21.60 7.29 17.47
C ARG A 230 -22.75 6.96 18.42
N TYR A 231 -22.58 5.98 19.31
CA TYR A 231 -23.60 5.58 20.28
C TYR A 231 -23.76 6.61 21.39
N MET A 232 -22.66 7.18 21.89
CA MET A 232 -22.72 8.32 22.81
C MET A 232 -23.42 9.54 22.20
N ASP A 233 -23.11 9.90 20.95
CA ASP A 233 -23.78 10.98 20.22
C ASP A 233 -25.28 10.70 20.07
N ALA A 234 -25.69 9.44 19.87
CA ALA A 234 -27.09 9.07 19.77
C ALA A 234 -27.80 9.18 21.13
N ALA A 235 -27.20 8.64 22.19
CA ALA A 235 -27.73 8.74 23.56
C ALA A 235 -27.91 10.20 24.00
N VAL A 236 -26.90 11.05 23.79
CA VAL A 236 -26.98 12.48 24.13
C VAL A 236 -28.04 13.21 23.32
N ARG A 237 -28.19 12.90 22.02
CA ARG A 237 -29.24 13.49 21.18
C ARG A 237 -30.64 13.13 21.67
N GLU A 238 -30.87 11.90 22.11
CA GLU A 238 -32.16 11.49 22.68
C GLU A 238 -32.42 12.15 24.03
N LEU A 239 -31.41 12.26 24.90
CA LEU A 239 -31.52 13.01 26.16
C LEU A 239 -31.85 14.49 25.92
N GLN A 240 -31.21 15.15 24.94
CA GLN A 240 -31.53 16.53 24.55
C GLN A 240 -32.94 16.67 23.94
N LYS A 241 -33.45 15.65 23.24
CA LYS A 241 -34.85 15.65 22.77
C LYS A 241 -35.82 15.53 23.94
N ALA A 242 -35.51 14.70 24.94
CA ALA A 242 -36.28 14.60 26.16
C ALA A 242 -36.28 15.92 26.94
N GLU A 243 -35.14 16.61 27.01
CA GLU A 243 -35.00 17.94 27.67
C GLU A 243 -35.90 19.00 27.06
N ARG A 244 -36.08 18.96 25.74
CA ARG A 244 -36.97 19.90 25.05
C ARG A 244 -38.45 19.61 25.28
N ARG A 245 -38.80 18.39 25.69
CA ARG A 245 -40.19 17.92 25.85
C ARG A 245 -40.63 17.85 27.31
N ALA A 246 -39.70 17.63 28.23
CA ALA A 246 -39.93 17.50 29.65
C ALA A 246 -39.01 18.47 30.41
N ALA A 247 -39.49 19.02 31.53
CA ALA A 247 -38.71 19.96 32.33
C ALA A 247 -37.49 19.33 33.03
N GLN A 248 -37.41 17.99 33.11
CA GLN A 248 -36.36 17.28 33.83
C GLN A 248 -35.92 16.00 33.11
N VAL A 249 -34.61 15.90 32.82
CA VAL A 249 -33.97 14.77 32.11
C VAL A 249 -33.13 13.89 33.06
N ALA A 250 -32.79 14.42 34.23
CA ALA A 250 -32.05 13.73 35.25
C ALA A 250 -32.75 13.89 36.61
N GLU A 251 -33.00 12.78 37.28
CA GLU A 251 -33.65 12.72 38.60
C GLU A 251 -32.64 12.87 39.74
N THR A 252 -31.36 12.58 39.48
CA THR A 252 -30.27 12.68 40.44
C THR A 252 -29.20 13.66 39.97
N GLU A 253 -28.48 14.24 40.92
CA GLU A 253 -27.35 15.13 40.62
C GLU A 253 -26.22 14.40 39.86
N GLY A 254 -26.00 13.12 40.18
CA GLY A 254 -25.02 12.28 39.45
C GLY A 254 -25.38 12.09 37.98
N ALA A 255 -26.65 11.80 37.68
CA ALA A 255 -27.15 11.70 36.31
C ALA A 255 -27.07 13.04 35.57
N ARG A 256 -27.36 14.15 36.25
CA ARG A 256 -27.25 15.50 35.68
C ARG A 256 -25.81 15.83 35.30
N LEU A 257 -24.85 15.58 36.19
CA LEU A 257 -23.42 15.81 35.94
C LEU A 257 -22.87 14.93 34.83
N ALA A 258 -23.28 13.65 34.76
CA ALA A 258 -22.87 12.75 33.69
C ALA A 258 -23.42 13.19 32.32
N TYR A 259 -24.69 13.61 32.26
CA TYR A 259 -25.30 14.17 31.05
C TYR A 259 -24.58 15.43 30.58
N VAL A 260 -24.36 16.40 31.47
CA VAL A 260 -23.66 17.66 31.13
C VAL A 260 -22.25 17.40 30.62
N ALA A 261 -21.49 16.50 31.26
CA ALA A 261 -20.16 16.14 30.82
C ALA A 261 -20.15 15.49 29.42
N ALA A 262 -21.15 14.66 29.11
CA ALA A 262 -21.30 14.06 27.78
C ALA A 262 -21.67 15.09 26.71
N VAL A 263 -22.58 16.03 27.02
CA VAL A 263 -22.91 17.14 26.11
C VAL A 263 -21.67 18.00 25.85
N GLU A 264 -20.92 18.36 26.89
CA GLU A 264 -19.72 19.19 26.75
C GLU A 264 -18.63 18.50 25.93
N LEU A 265 -18.41 17.20 26.16
CA LEU A 265 -17.42 16.43 25.43
C LEU A 265 -17.75 16.34 23.93
N LEU A 266 -19.03 16.12 23.58
CA LEU A 266 -19.46 15.88 22.20
C LEU A 266 -19.73 17.17 21.42
N SER A 267 -19.79 18.32 22.11
CA SER A 267 -19.91 19.65 21.48
C SER A 267 -18.56 20.25 21.06
N ARG A 268 -17.43 19.59 21.37
CA ARG A 268 -16.05 20.00 21.06
C ARG A 268 -15.49 19.22 19.86
#